data_AF-A0AAX6DRB6-F1
#
_entry.id   AF-A0AAX6DRB6-F1
#
_cell.length_a   1.000
_cell.length_b   1.000
_cell.length_c   1.000
_cell.angle_alpha   90.00
_cell.angle_beta   90.00
_cell.angle_gamma   90.00
#
_symmetry.space_group_name_H-M   'P 1'
#
loop_
_entity.id
_entity.type
_entity.pdbx_description
1 polymer ?
#
loop_
_entity_poly.entity_id
_entity_poly.type
_entity_poly.pdbx_seq_one_letter_code
_entity_poly.pdbx_strand_id
1 'polypeptide(L)'
;MNGKKGSNSVKIDISLISNASVPPPEAAKDAGAGGRSLQPSRKWIRDVWEFAREDTDRVKFAFKVGLAVLLTALLILFRAPYEVFGTNIIWSIITVAIMFEYTVGATFNRGFNRALGSIVAGIFAIVAIQIGLSSGHIAEPYVIGLSIFLVGAATSFMKLLPSLVPYEYGFRVALFTYCLIVVSGYRMGNPIRTSMDRLYSIAIGGLIAVLVNVLIFPIWAGEQLHKELVACFSSVADSLEECVRKYLRDDGSGDAEFSKKVLDDFPDEPAFKKCRATLNTSAKLESLAVSANWEPPHGRFRHFFYPWSEYVKVGAVLRHCAYEVMALHGCLHSEIQAPYNLRCTFQPEILDATNQAAELIRSLAKDISNMSRRSLHTNLLKRVHSSTERLQRSIDVHSYLLTSSTHDPRRTFLPSC
;
A
#
# COMPACT_ATOMS: atom_id res chain seq x y z
N MET A 1 7.55 21.47 -52.44
CA MET A 1 7.58 20.00 -52.54
C MET A 1 8.56 19.45 -51.51
N ASN A 2 8.17 18.36 -50.85
CA ASN A 2 8.86 17.57 -49.82
C ASN A 2 9.07 18.17 -48.42
N GLY A 3 8.01 18.09 -47.62
CA GLY A 3 8.11 18.03 -46.17
C GLY A 3 8.49 16.64 -45.68
N LYS A 4 9.44 16.56 -44.75
CA LYS A 4 9.68 15.38 -43.91
C LYS A 4 9.05 15.62 -42.54
N LYS A 5 7.90 15.00 -42.29
CA LYS A 5 7.30 14.86 -40.96
C LYS A 5 8.08 13.79 -40.19
N GLY A 6 8.89 14.21 -39.22
CA GLY A 6 9.43 13.33 -38.18
C GLY A 6 8.40 13.17 -37.07
N SER A 7 7.62 12.09 -37.12
CA SER A 7 6.70 11.70 -36.06
C SER A 7 7.49 11.01 -34.95
N ASN A 8 7.90 11.75 -33.92
CA ASN A 8 8.38 11.16 -32.67
C ASN A 8 7.16 10.74 -31.84
N SER A 9 6.63 9.55 -32.13
CA SER A 9 5.66 8.88 -31.28
C SER A 9 6.33 8.51 -29.96
N VAL A 10 6.01 9.24 -28.90
CA VAL A 10 6.31 8.87 -27.51
C VAL A 10 5.50 7.64 -27.17
N LYS A 11 6.17 6.49 -27.13
CA LYS A 11 5.59 5.22 -26.71
C LYS A 11 5.49 5.24 -25.18
N ILE A 12 4.30 5.51 -24.65
CA ILE A 12 3.99 5.39 -23.23
C ILE A 12 3.67 3.91 -22.97
N ASP A 13 4.67 3.15 -22.53
CA ASP A 13 4.45 1.81 -21.97
C ASP A 13 3.87 1.98 -20.56
N ILE A 14 2.55 1.81 -20.43
CA ILE A 14 1.88 1.70 -19.13
C ILE A 14 2.03 0.25 -18.67
N SER A 15 3.11 -0.04 -17.95
CA SER A 15 3.24 -1.27 -17.18
C SER A 15 2.48 -1.10 -15.85
N LEU A 16 1.36 -1.81 -15.74
CA LEU A 16 0.61 -2.01 -14.50
C LEU A 16 1.50 -2.72 -13.47
N ILE A 17 2.06 -1.96 -12.53
CA ILE A 17 2.81 -2.49 -11.38
C ILE A 17 1.79 -3.08 -10.40
N SER A 18 1.50 -4.36 -10.57
CA SER A 18 0.92 -5.21 -9.54
C SER A 18 2.04 -5.60 -8.56
N ASN A 19 1.78 -5.38 -7.27
CA ASN A 19 2.55 -5.83 -6.11
C ASN A 19 3.97 -5.28 -5.98
N ALA A 20 4.11 -4.28 -5.11
CA ALA A 20 5.40 -3.89 -4.52
C ALA A 20 5.98 -5.07 -3.72
N SER A 21 6.72 -5.92 -4.42
CA SER A 21 7.75 -6.77 -3.82
C SER A 21 9.04 -5.96 -3.85
N VAL A 22 9.65 -5.80 -2.67
CA VAL A 22 10.99 -5.22 -2.52
C VAL A 22 11.95 -5.99 -3.44
N PRO A 23 12.69 -5.34 -4.35
CA PRO A 23 13.66 -6.06 -5.17
C PRO A 23 14.75 -6.61 -4.25
N PRO A 24 15.16 -7.89 -4.41
CA PRO A 24 16.27 -8.43 -3.65
C PRO A 24 17.57 -7.70 -4.04
N PRO A 25 18.51 -7.50 -3.11
CA PRO A 25 19.78 -6.86 -3.41
C PRO A 25 20.53 -7.67 -4.48
N GLU A 26 21.02 -6.98 -5.51
CA GLU A 26 21.84 -7.57 -6.58
C GLU A 26 23.00 -8.36 -5.98
N ALA A 27 22.99 -9.67 -6.20
CA ALA A 27 24.09 -10.54 -5.86
C ALA A 27 25.26 -10.24 -6.81
N ALA A 28 26.32 -9.64 -6.26
CA ALA A 28 27.61 -9.51 -6.92
C ALA A 28 28.07 -10.89 -7.41
N LYS A 29 28.36 -10.97 -8.72
CA LYS A 29 28.97 -12.14 -9.36
C LYS A 29 30.42 -12.26 -8.88
N ASP A 30 30.68 -13.16 -7.93
CA ASP A 30 32.01 -13.72 -7.75
C ASP A 30 32.04 -15.14 -8.33
N ALA A 31 32.75 -15.27 -9.45
CA ALA A 31 33.12 -16.54 -10.05
C ALA A 31 34.28 -17.15 -9.25
N GLY A 32 34.08 -18.35 -8.70
CA GLY A 32 35.14 -19.10 -8.03
C GLY A 32 34.64 -20.42 -7.45
N ALA A 33 34.93 -21.51 -8.15
CA ALA A 33 34.55 -22.87 -7.78
C ALA A 33 35.12 -23.32 -6.42
N GLY A 34 34.32 -24.08 -5.67
CA GLY A 34 34.77 -24.80 -4.47
C GLY A 34 33.60 -25.05 -3.52
N GLY A 35 33.17 -26.31 -3.42
CA GLY A 35 32.01 -26.73 -2.62
C GLY A 35 32.05 -26.15 -1.20
N ARG A 36 31.00 -25.40 -0.84
CA ARG A 36 30.79 -24.90 0.52
C ARG A 36 29.46 -25.41 1.03
N SER A 37 29.54 -26.10 2.17
CA SER A 37 28.43 -26.44 3.04
C SER A 37 27.46 -25.27 3.21
N LEU A 38 26.15 -25.54 3.16
CA LEU A 38 25.09 -24.62 3.58
C LEU A 38 25.24 -24.29 5.08
N GLN A 39 26.14 -23.37 5.43
CA GLN A 39 26.08 -22.66 6.70
C GLN A 39 25.68 -21.22 6.40
N PRO A 40 24.57 -20.72 6.97
CA PRO A 40 24.20 -19.32 6.80
C PRO A 40 25.32 -18.44 7.34
N SER A 41 25.78 -17.48 6.54
CA SER A 41 26.86 -16.57 6.95
C SER A 41 26.41 -15.78 8.20
N ARG A 42 27.35 -15.50 9.12
CA ARG A 42 27.05 -14.68 10.32
C ARG A 42 26.43 -13.32 9.97
N LYS A 43 26.77 -12.77 8.79
CA LYS A 43 26.18 -11.56 8.24
C LYS A 43 24.70 -11.74 7.93
N TRP A 44 24.32 -12.81 7.23
CA TRP A 44 22.92 -13.12 6.93
C TRP A 44 22.07 -13.27 8.20
N ILE A 45 22.60 -13.96 9.23
CA ILE A 45 21.89 -14.12 10.51
C ILE A 45 21.65 -12.76 11.16
N ARG A 46 22.65 -11.86 11.13
CA ARG A 46 22.51 -10.50 11.66
C ARG A 46 21.49 -9.68 10.88
N ASP A 47 21.53 -9.75 9.55
CA ASP A 47 20.60 -9.00 8.69
C ASP A 47 19.15 -9.49 8.89
N VAL A 48 18.93 -10.80 9.02
CA VAL A 48 17.61 -11.37 9.37
C VAL A 48 17.17 -10.94 10.77
N TRP A 49 18.09 -10.91 11.74
CA TRP A 49 17.81 -10.45 13.09
C TRP A 49 17.40 -8.97 13.12
N GLU A 50 18.12 -8.11 12.39
CA GLU A 50 17.77 -6.70 12.24
C GLU A 50 16.40 -6.52 11.57
N PHE A 51 16.13 -7.27 10.50
CA PHE A 51 14.84 -7.26 9.80
C PHE A 51 13.67 -7.70 10.70
N ALA A 52 13.88 -8.71 11.56
CA ALA A 52 12.89 -9.18 12.51
C ALA A 52 12.67 -8.20 13.68
N ARG A 53 13.73 -7.49 14.10
CA ARG A 53 13.68 -6.51 15.19
C ARG A 53 13.04 -5.20 14.76
N GLU A 54 13.18 -4.81 13.50
CA GLU A 54 12.63 -3.58 12.94
C GLU A 54 11.11 -3.52 13.05
N ASP A 55 10.42 -4.65 12.81
CA ASP A 55 8.97 -4.72 12.83
C ASP A 55 8.49 -6.02 13.49
N THR A 56 8.13 -5.90 14.77
CA THR A 56 7.63 -7.03 15.57
C THR A 56 6.34 -7.65 15.02
N ASP A 57 5.57 -6.92 14.22
CA ASP A 57 4.33 -7.44 13.64
C ASP A 57 4.62 -8.46 12.53
N ARG A 58 5.77 -8.36 11.84
CA ARG A 58 6.25 -9.38 10.88
C ARG A 58 6.48 -10.73 11.56
N VAL A 59 7.09 -10.70 12.75
CA VAL A 59 7.38 -11.92 13.53
C VAL A 59 6.08 -12.53 14.06
N LYS A 60 5.17 -11.70 14.58
CA LYS A 60 3.83 -12.16 15.01
C LYS A 60 3.07 -12.79 13.86
N PHE A 61 3.08 -12.16 12.69
CA PHE A 61 2.44 -12.69 11.49
C PHE A 61 3.01 -14.05 11.07
N ALA A 62 4.33 -14.17 10.96
CA ALA A 62 4.98 -15.43 10.60
C ALA A 62 4.64 -16.56 11.58
N PHE A 63 4.64 -16.26 12.88
CA PHE A 63 4.23 -17.20 13.92
C PHE A 63 2.77 -17.64 13.76
N LYS A 64 1.85 -16.70 13.50
CA LYS A 64 0.42 -17.00 13.29
C LYS A 64 0.18 -17.90 12.09
N VAL A 65 0.85 -17.64 10.97
CA VAL A 65 0.75 -18.48 9.77
C VAL A 65 1.26 -19.88 10.08
N GLY A 66 2.43 -20.00 10.72
CA GLY A 66 2.97 -21.30 11.14
C GLY A 66 2.02 -22.07 12.04
N LEU A 67 1.40 -21.39 13.01
CA LEU A 67 0.42 -21.99 13.91
C LEU A 67 -0.87 -22.41 13.19
N ALA A 68 -1.39 -21.62 12.26
CA ALA A 68 -2.57 -21.98 11.47
C ALA A 68 -2.32 -23.21 10.58
N VAL A 69 -1.15 -23.27 9.95
CA VAL A 69 -0.74 -24.44 9.14
C VAL A 69 -0.56 -25.67 10.03
N LEU A 70 0.07 -25.51 11.21
CA LEU A 70 0.23 -26.61 12.18
C LEU A 70 -1.14 -27.15 12.63
N LEU A 71 -2.06 -26.28 13.05
CA LEU A 71 -3.41 -26.69 13.47
C LEU A 71 -4.16 -27.43 12.36
N THR A 72 -4.00 -26.99 11.11
CA THR A 72 -4.61 -27.66 9.97
C THR A 72 -3.94 -28.99 9.64
N ALA A 73 -2.62 -29.08 9.77
CA ALA A 73 -1.86 -30.32 9.59
C ALA A 73 -2.21 -31.35 10.67
N LEU A 74 -2.47 -30.93 11.91
CA LEU A 74 -2.92 -31.82 12.98
C LEU A 74 -4.25 -32.51 12.65
N LEU A 75 -5.14 -31.88 11.88
CA LEU A 75 -6.37 -32.52 11.40
C LEU A 75 -6.10 -33.68 10.43
N ILE A 76 -4.93 -33.71 9.78
CA ILE A 76 -4.51 -34.79 8.89
C ILE A 76 -3.75 -35.86 9.68
N LEU A 77 -2.90 -35.42 10.61
CA LEU A 77 -2.04 -36.30 11.39
C LEU A 77 -2.83 -37.11 12.43
N PHE A 78 -3.93 -36.57 12.96
CA PHE A 78 -4.79 -37.29 13.87
C PHE A 78 -5.77 -38.20 13.13
N ARG A 79 -5.82 -39.46 13.59
CA ARG A 79 -6.62 -40.53 12.98
C ARG A 79 -8.11 -40.23 12.95
N ALA A 80 -8.69 -39.71 14.04
CA ALA A 80 -10.12 -39.43 14.14
C ALA A 80 -10.63 -38.42 13.08
N PRO A 81 -10.05 -37.22 12.92
CA PRO A 81 -10.47 -36.32 11.85
C PRO A 81 -10.14 -36.86 10.45
N TYR A 82 -9.04 -37.58 10.28
CA TYR A 82 -8.70 -38.19 8.99
C TYR A 82 -9.71 -39.27 8.55
N GLU A 83 -10.21 -40.09 9.48
CA GLU A 83 -11.24 -41.10 9.19
C GLU A 83 -12.58 -40.48 8.73
N VAL A 84 -12.89 -39.25 9.18
CA VAL A 84 -14.13 -38.54 8.80
C VAL A 84 -14.00 -37.82 7.46
N PHE A 85 -12.89 -37.12 7.23
CA PHE A 85 -12.72 -36.24 6.06
C PHE A 85 -11.87 -36.83 4.93
N GLY A 86 -11.16 -37.94 5.19
CA GLY A 86 -10.32 -38.63 4.21
C GLY A 86 -9.23 -37.76 3.62
N THR A 87 -8.87 -38.01 2.36
CA THR A 87 -7.83 -37.26 1.64
C THR A 87 -8.24 -35.82 1.30
N ASN A 88 -9.52 -35.48 1.38
CA ASN A 88 -10.01 -34.14 1.04
C ASN A 88 -9.50 -33.06 2.01
N ILE A 89 -9.21 -33.44 3.26
CA ILE A 89 -8.71 -32.50 4.28
C ILE A 89 -7.36 -31.84 3.90
N ILE A 90 -6.59 -32.45 2.99
CA ILE A 90 -5.35 -31.86 2.45
C ILE A 90 -5.63 -30.49 1.80
N TRP A 91 -6.80 -30.31 1.18
CA TRP A 91 -7.20 -29.03 0.59
C TRP A 91 -7.41 -27.92 1.61
N SER A 92 -7.63 -28.26 2.88
CA SER A 92 -7.71 -27.30 3.98
C SER A 92 -6.38 -26.57 4.19
N ILE A 93 -5.24 -27.29 4.10
CA ILE A 93 -3.90 -26.68 4.23
C ILE A 93 -3.67 -25.65 3.13
N ILE A 94 -3.99 -26.01 1.88
CA ILE A 94 -3.88 -25.09 0.74
C ILE A 94 -4.79 -23.87 0.97
N THR A 95 -5.99 -24.08 1.51
CA THR A 95 -6.92 -23.00 1.79
C THR A 95 -6.37 -22.03 2.84
N VAL A 96 -5.82 -22.53 3.94
CA VAL A 96 -5.15 -21.70 4.95
C VAL A 96 -3.99 -20.93 4.31
N ALA A 97 -3.11 -21.60 3.58
CA ALA A 97 -1.94 -20.95 2.96
C ALA A 97 -2.31 -19.83 1.98
N ILE A 98 -3.43 -19.96 1.26
CA ILE A 98 -3.87 -18.96 0.26
C ILE A 98 -4.67 -17.81 0.90
N MET A 99 -5.45 -18.09 1.95
CA MET A 99 -6.37 -17.10 2.52
C MET A 99 -5.77 -16.29 3.66
N PHE A 100 -4.73 -16.82 4.33
CA PHE A 100 -4.13 -16.15 5.47
C PHE A 100 -3.38 -14.90 5.01
N GLU A 101 -3.86 -13.73 5.42
CA GLU A 101 -3.28 -12.44 5.09
C GLU A 101 -2.73 -11.72 6.32
N TYR A 102 -1.92 -10.69 6.07
CA TYR A 102 -1.24 -9.91 7.10
C TYR A 102 -2.20 -9.32 8.14
N THR A 103 -3.34 -8.80 7.68
CA THR A 103 -4.37 -8.21 8.54
C THR A 103 -5.59 -9.12 8.66
N VAL A 104 -6.32 -8.95 9.75
CA VAL A 104 -7.58 -9.65 10.01
C VAL A 104 -8.59 -9.35 8.91
N GLY A 105 -8.78 -8.07 8.57
CA GLY A 105 -9.70 -7.65 7.52
C GLY A 105 -9.40 -8.22 6.14
N ALA A 106 -8.12 -8.26 5.75
CA ALA A 106 -7.71 -8.86 4.47
C ALA A 106 -7.99 -10.37 4.42
N THR A 107 -7.82 -11.07 5.56
CA THR A 107 -8.13 -12.50 5.68
C THR A 107 -9.63 -12.74 5.55
N PHE A 108 -10.47 -11.92 6.18
CA PHE A 108 -11.93 -11.99 6.02
C PHE A 108 -12.35 -11.74 4.57
N ASN A 109 -11.82 -10.70 3.93
CA ASN A 109 -12.11 -10.37 2.53
C ASN A 109 -11.72 -11.53 1.59
N ARG A 110 -10.52 -12.10 1.75
CA ARG A 110 -10.10 -13.27 0.95
C ARG A 110 -10.94 -14.51 1.26
N GLY A 111 -11.23 -14.76 2.52
CA GLY A 111 -12.10 -15.87 2.95
C GLY A 111 -13.49 -15.80 2.33
N PHE A 112 -14.11 -14.63 2.36
CA PHE A 112 -15.42 -14.39 1.76
C PHE A 112 -15.38 -14.59 0.24
N ASN A 113 -14.41 -13.97 -0.45
CA ASN A 113 -14.25 -14.16 -1.90
C ASN A 113 -13.96 -15.62 -2.28
N ARG A 114 -13.21 -16.36 -1.46
CA ARG A 114 -12.96 -17.79 -1.67
C ARG A 114 -14.27 -18.58 -1.55
N ALA A 115 -15.03 -18.36 -0.48
CA ALA A 115 -16.29 -19.06 -0.24
C ALA A 115 -17.29 -18.79 -1.37
N LEU A 116 -17.53 -17.51 -1.69
CA LEU A 116 -18.45 -17.10 -2.75
C LEU A 116 -18.03 -17.67 -4.10
N GLY A 117 -16.76 -17.52 -4.50
CA GLY A 117 -16.25 -18.04 -5.76
C GLY A 117 -16.35 -19.57 -5.85
N SER A 118 -16.16 -20.28 -4.73
CA SER A 118 -16.25 -21.76 -4.71
C SER A 118 -17.69 -22.25 -4.78
N ILE A 119 -18.64 -21.57 -4.13
CA ILE A 119 -20.07 -21.89 -4.21
C ILE A 119 -20.57 -21.69 -5.64
N VAL A 120 -20.27 -20.52 -6.23
CA VAL A 120 -20.63 -20.21 -7.62
C VAL A 120 -20.03 -21.25 -8.58
N ALA A 121 -18.74 -21.55 -8.44
CA ALA A 121 -18.09 -22.56 -9.25
C ALA A 121 -18.69 -23.96 -9.09
N GLY A 122 -19.08 -24.35 -7.87
CA GLY A 122 -19.73 -25.63 -7.60
C GLY A 122 -21.08 -25.75 -8.30
N ILE A 123 -21.91 -24.70 -8.27
CA ILE A 123 -23.20 -24.65 -8.95
C ILE A 123 -23.00 -24.80 -10.46
N PHE A 124 -22.13 -23.97 -11.06
CA PHE A 124 -21.85 -24.04 -12.49
C PHE A 124 -21.26 -25.40 -12.91
N ALA A 125 -20.40 -25.99 -12.08
CA ALA A 125 -19.80 -27.29 -12.36
C ALA A 125 -20.86 -28.41 -12.39
N ILE A 126 -21.79 -28.42 -11.43
CA ILE A 126 -22.89 -29.41 -11.41
C ILE A 126 -23.75 -29.27 -12.68
N VAL A 127 -24.08 -28.04 -13.08
CA VAL A 127 -24.84 -27.78 -14.31
C VAL A 127 -24.10 -28.29 -15.55
N ALA A 128 -22.81 -27.97 -15.68
CA ALA A 128 -22.00 -28.40 -16.83
C ALA A 128 -21.88 -29.93 -16.92
N ILE A 129 -21.71 -30.60 -15.78
CA ILE A 129 -21.63 -32.07 -15.72
C ILE A 129 -22.97 -32.69 -16.08
N GLN A 130 -24.09 -32.15 -15.58
CA GLN A 130 -25.43 -32.64 -15.91
C GLN A 130 -25.74 -32.52 -17.42
N ILE A 131 -25.34 -31.41 -18.04
CA ILE A 131 -25.47 -31.22 -19.50
C ILE A 131 -24.57 -32.22 -20.24
N GLY A 132 -23.34 -32.44 -19.77
CA GLY A 132 -22.41 -33.44 -20.34
C GLY A 132 -22.99 -34.84 -20.31
N LEU A 133 -23.49 -35.29 -19.16
CA LEU A 133 -24.13 -36.60 -18.98
C LEU A 133 -25.37 -36.77 -19.88
N SER A 134 -26.15 -35.70 -20.06
CA SER A 134 -27.36 -35.73 -20.91
C SER A 134 -27.03 -35.79 -22.41
N SER A 135 -25.80 -35.48 -22.81
CA SER A 135 -25.36 -35.44 -24.21
C SER A 135 -24.86 -36.80 -24.73
N GLY A 136 -24.74 -37.80 -23.86
CA GLY A 136 -24.25 -39.15 -24.19
C GLY A 136 -22.72 -39.27 -24.17
N HIS A 137 -22.22 -40.50 -23.97
CA HIS A 137 -20.81 -40.79 -23.66
C HIS A 137 -19.78 -40.30 -24.68
N ILE A 138 -20.15 -40.19 -25.96
CA ILE A 138 -19.25 -39.72 -27.02
C ILE A 138 -19.13 -38.19 -26.99
N ALA A 139 -20.22 -37.47 -26.69
CA ALA A 139 -20.26 -36.01 -26.69
C ALA A 139 -19.88 -35.39 -25.32
N GLU A 140 -20.05 -36.14 -24.23
CA GLU A 140 -19.72 -35.73 -22.86
C GLU A 140 -18.35 -35.05 -22.71
N PRO A 141 -17.21 -35.63 -23.16
CA PRO A 141 -15.89 -34.99 -23.01
C PRO A 141 -15.77 -33.68 -23.80
N TYR A 142 -16.43 -33.57 -24.96
CA TYR A 142 -16.41 -32.34 -25.77
C TYR A 142 -17.23 -31.22 -25.11
N VAL A 143 -18.41 -31.56 -24.56
CA VAL A 143 -19.25 -30.61 -23.80
C VAL A 143 -18.51 -30.10 -22.57
N ILE A 144 -17.86 -31.00 -21.82
CA ILE A 144 -17.03 -30.63 -20.67
C ILE A 144 -15.87 -29.73 -21.10
N GLY A 145 -15.13 -30.09 -22.15
CA GLY A 145 -14.03 -29.28 -22.67
C GLY A 145 -14.47 -27.87 -23.09
N LEU A 146 -15.58 -27.76 -23.81
CA LEU A 146 -16.17 -26.48 -24.21
C LEU A 146 -16.58 -25.65 -22.99
N SER A 147 -17.16 -26.27 -21.97
CA SER A 147 -17.56 -25.58 -20.74
C SER A 147 -16.36 -24.99 -19.98
N ILE A 148 -15.23 -25.72 -19.91
CA ILE A 148 -13.99 -25.25 -19.29
C ILE A 148 -13.44 -24.06 -20.07
N PHE A 149 -13.44 -24.13 -21.40
CA PHE A 149 -13.03 -23.02 -22.25
C PHE A 149 -13.90 -21.77 -22.02
N LEU A 150 -15.22 -21.91 -22.03
CA LEU A 150 -16.15 -20.80 -21.85
C LEU A 150 -16.01 -20.14 -20.47
N VAL A 151 -15.99 -20.93 -19.39
CA VAL A 151 -15.82 -20.40 -18.02
C VAL A 151 -14.41 -19.80 -17.87
N GLY A 152 -13.38 -20.42 -18.44
CA GLY A 152 -12.02 -19.88 -18.46
C GLY A 152 -11.91 -18.53 -19.17
N ALA A 153 -12.49 -18.42 -20.36
CA ALA A 153 -12.52 -17.18 -21.13
C ALA A 153 -13.34 -16.10 -20.41
N ALA A 154 -14.54 -16.43 -19.92
CA ALA A 154 -15.40 -15.50 -19.23
C ALA A 154 -14.75 -14.97 -17.94
N THR A 155 -14.27 -15.85 -17.05
CA THR A 155 -13.62 -15.43 -15.80
C THR A 155 -12.32 -14.67 -16.05
N SER A 156 -11.59 -14.95 -17.13
CA SER A 156 -10.39 -14.20 -17.49
C SER A 156 -10.71 -12.81 -18.05
N PHE A 157 -11.75 -12.70 -18.89
CA PHE A 157 -12.22 -11.42 -19.41
C PHE A 157 -12.80 -10.53 -18.29
N MET A 158 -13.58 -11.10 -17.37
CA MET A 158 -14.18 -10.36 -16.26
C MET A 158 -13.13 -9.70 -15.35
N LYS A 159 -11.94 -10.29 -15.21
CA LYS A 159 -10.83 -9.70 -14.44
C LYS A 159 -10.25 -8.43 -15.07
N LEU A 160 -10.41 -8.26 -16.38
CA LEU A 160 -9.89 -7.09 -17.11
C LEU A 160 -10.82 -5.88 -16.96
N LEU A 161 -12.04 -6.06 -16.44
CA LEU A 161 -12.99 -4.97 -16.23
C LEU A 161 -12.58 -4.16 -14.99
N PRO A 162 -12.36 -2.83 -15.10
CA PRO A 162 -11.94 -1.98 -13.99
C PRO A 162 -12.86 -2.09 -12.76
N SER A 163 -14.18 -2.20 -12.99
CA SER A 163 -15.18 -2.33 -11.92
C SER A 163 -15.10 -3.65 -11.14
N LEU A 164 -14.44 -4.67 -11.70
CA LEU A 164 -14.35 -6.02 -11.13
C LEU A 164 -12.96 -6.36 -10.59
N VAL A 165 -12.00 -5.44 -10.68
CA VAL A 165 -10.64 -5.57 -10.10
C VAL A 165 -10.67 -6.01 -8.63
N PRO A 166 -11.56 -5.49 -7.75
CA PRO A 166 -11.62 -5.94 -6.35
C PRO A 166 -11.94 -7.42 -6.18
N TYR A 167 -12.55 -8.06 -7.19
CA TYR A 167 -13.00 -9.45 -7.17
C TYR A 167 -12.07 -10.40 -7.94
N GLU A 168 -10.91 -9.94 -8.41
CA GLU A 168 -9.98 -10.72 -9.24
C GLU A 168 -9.63 -12.07 -8.60
N TYR A 169 -9.37 -12.07 -7.28
CA TYR A 169 -9.10 -13.26 -6.49
C TYR A 169 -10.29 -14.25 -6.53
N GLY A 170 -11.52 -13.75 -6.37
CA GLY A 170 -12.74 -14.55 -6.44
C GLY A 170 -12.89 -15.25 -7.79
N PHE A 171 -12.65 -14.55 -8.91
CA PHE A 171 -12.68 -15.15 -10.25
C PHE A 171 -11.60 -16.21 -10.45
N ARG A 172 -10.38 -15.99 -9.94
CA ARG A 172 -9.28 -16.96 -10.00
C ARG A 172 -9.64 -18.24 -9.23
N VAL A 173 -10.19 -18.07 -8.04
CA VAL A 173 -10.69 -19.16 -7.20
C VAL A 173 -11.84 -19.90 -7.90
N ALA A 174 -12.81 -19.19 -8.46
CA ALA A 174 -13.96 -19.79 -9.11
C ALA A 174 -13.51 -20.68 -10.29
N LEU A 175 -12.61 -20.18 -11.14
CA LEU A 175 -12.06 -20.96 -12.25
C LEU A 175 -11.34 -22.22 -11.77
N PHE A 176 -10.42 -22.10 -10.82
CA PHE A 176 -9.69 -23.25 -10.28
C PHE A 176 -10.62 -24.28 -9.64
N THR A 177 -11.66 -23.79 -8.96
CA THR A 177 -12.63 -24.65 -8.29
C THR A 177 -13.49 -25.39 -9.31
N TYR A 178 -13.99 -24.68 -10.31
CA TYR A 178 -14.79 -25.21 -11.43
C TYR A 178 -14.03 -26.31 -12.18
N CYS A 179 -12.82 -26.02 -12.68
CA CYS A 179 -12.03 -26.99 -13.44
C CYS A 179 -11.81 -28.29 -12.67
N LEU A 180 -11.46 -28.17 -11.38
CA LEU A 180 -11.20 -29.34 -10.56
C LEU A 180 -12.47 -30.15 -10.25
N ILE A 181 -13.62 -29.51 -10.01
CA ILE A 181 -14.89 -30.23 -9.79
C ILE A 181 -15.33 -30.93 -11.07
N VAL A 182 -15.24 -30.26 -12.23
CA VAL A 182 -15.66 -30.84 -13.51
C VAL A 182 -14.75 -32.00 -13.92
N VAL A 183 -13.42 -31.84 -13.83
CA VAL A 183 -12.46 -32.91 -14.16
C VAL A 183 -12.56 -34.07 -13.18
N SER A 184 -12.66 -33.80 -11.88
CA SER A 184 -12.83 -34.86 -10.89
C SER A 184 -14.20 -35.54 -11.00
N GLY A 185 -15.26 -34.79 -11.27
CA GLY A 185 -16.60 -35.33 -11.51
C GLY A 185 -16.64 -36.27 -12.72
N TYR A 186 -15.96 -35.90 -13.82
CA TYR A 186 -15.82 -36.76 -15.00
C TYR A 186 -15.04 -38.06 -14.70
N ARG A 187 -13.99 -37.99 -13.86
CA ARG A 187 -13.13 -39.15 -13.55
C ARG A 187 -13.67 -40.06 -12.45
N MET A 188 -14.25 -39.49 -11.39
CA MET A 188 -14.73 -40.22 -10.21
C MET A 188 -16.25 -40.48 -10.21
N GLY A 189 -17.01 -39.92 -11.16
CA GLY A 189 -18.42 -40.23 -11.38
C GLY A 189 -19.42 -39.67 -10.35
N ASN A 190 -18.95 -39.04 -9.25
CA ASN A 190 -19.83 -38.41 -8.25
C ASN A 190 -19.51 -36.92 -8.02
N PRO A 191 -20.03 -36.02 -8.87
CA PRO A 191 -19.68 -34.60 -8.85
C PRO A 191 -20.21 -33.86 -7.61
N ILE A 192 -21.38 -34.26 -7.10
CA ILE A 192 -22.00 -33.63 -5.93
C ILE A 192 -21.16 -33.90 -4.69
N ARG A 193 -20.77 -35.16 -4.46
CA ARG A 193 -19.94 -35.52 -3.31
C ARG A 193 -18.58 -34.81 -3.35
N THR A 194 -17.92 -34.80 -4.51
CA THR A 194 -16.64 -34.08 -4.69
C THR A 194 -16.77 -32.58 -4.41
N SER A 195 -17.86 -31.96 -4.85
CA SER A 195 -18.13 -30.54 -4.59
C SER A 195 -18.35 -30.26 -3.10
N MET A 196 -19.12 -31.11 -2.42
CA MET A 196 -19.41 -30.99 -0.98
C MET A 196 -18.16 -31.19 -0.12
N ASP A 197 -17.39 -32.25 -0.37
CA ASP A 197 -16.15 -32.53 0.36
C ASP A 197 -15.16 -31.36 0.28
N ARG A 198 -15.13 -30.71 -0.88
CA ARG A 198 -14.29 -29.54 -1.11
C ARG A 198 -14.81 -28.30 -0.40
N LEU A 199 -16.12 -28.06 -0.41
CA LEU A 199 -16.72 -26.95 0.35
C LEU A 199 -16.47 -27.11 1.85
N TYR A 200 -16.59 -28.33 2.40
CA TYR A 200 -16.23 -28.60 3.79
C TYR A 200 -14.74 -28.34 4.07
N SER A 201 -13.85 -28.80 3.19
CA SER A 201 -12.40 -28.58 3.35
C SER A 201 -12.03 -27.09 3.30
N ILE A 202 -12.70 -26.31 2.44
CA ILE A 202 -12.52 -24.86 2.37
C ILE A 202 -13.07 -24.18 3.64
N ALA A 203 -14.24 -24.62 4.12
CA ALA A 203 -14.86 -24.07 5.32
C ALA A 203 -14.01 -24.32 6.58
N ILE A 204 -13.47 -25.53 6.75
CA ILE A 204 -12.59 -25.88 7.87
C ILE A 204 -11.31 -25.04 7.83
N GLY A 205 -10.65 -24.98 6.67
CA GLY A 205 -9.43 -24.17 6.51
C GLY A 205 -9.68 -22.68 6.74
N GLY A 206 -10.81 -22.17 6.24
CA GLY A 206 -11.19 -20.78 6.48
C GLY A 206 -11.51 -20.47 7.92
N LEU A 207 -12.21 -21.36 8.61
CA LEU A 207 -12.49 -21.20 10.03
C LEU A 207 -11.19 -21.16 10.84
N ILE A 208 -10.24 -22.07 10.60
CA ILE A 208 -8.95 -22.07 11.29
C ILE A 208 -8.17 -20.80 10.99
N ALA A 209 -8.10 -20.37 9.73
CA ALA A 209 -7.40 -19.15 9.34
C ALA A 209 -7.97 -17.93 10.06
N VAL A 210 -9.29 -17.77 10.07
CA VAL A 210 -9.98 -16.66 10.74
C VAL A 210 -9.77 -16.72 12.26
N LEU A 211 -9.98 -17.88 12.88
CA LEU A 211 -9.83 -18.06 14.33
C LEU A 211 -8.42 -17.70 14.79
N VAL A 212 -7.39 -18.23 14.12
CA VAL A 212 -6.00 -17.92 14.45
C VAL A 212 -5.69 -16.44 14.22
N ASN A 213 -6.20 -15.85 13.13
CA ASN A 213 -5.89 -14.45 12.84
C ASN A 213 -6.55 -13.47 13.84
N VAL A 214 -7.77 -13.77 14.29
CA VAL A 214 -8.53 -12.96 15.25
C VAL A 214 -8.04 -13.16 16.70
N LEU A 215 -7.77 -14.40 17.12
CA LEU A 215 -7.50 -14.72 18.52
C LEU A 215 -6.03 -14.54 18.92
N ILE A 216 -5.09 -14.72 17.99
CA ILE A 216 -3.66 -14.75 18.30
C ILE A 216 -3.03 -13.46 17.79
N PHE A 217 -2.74 -12.52 18.68
CA PHE A 217 -2.14 -11.21 18.36
C PHE A 217 -2.77 -10.56 17.11
N PRO A 218 -4.03 -10.10 17.19
CA PRO A 218 -4.73 -9.57 16.01
C PRO A 218 -4.03 -8.32 15.46
N ILE A 219 -3.82 -8.33 14.14
CA ILE A 219 -3.23 -7.22 13.41
C ILE A 219 -4.37 -6.58 12.60
N TRP A 220 -4.78 -5.38 13.02
CA TRP A 220 -5.93 -4.68 12.46
C TRP A 220 -5.50 -3.70 11.36
N ALA A 221 -6.13 -3.81 10.20
CA ALA A 221 -5.94 -2.89 9.08
C ALA A 221 -6.43 -1.47 9.42
N GLY A 222 -7.52 -1.34 10.18
CA GLY A 222 -8.03 -0.04 10.62
C GLY A 222 -7.04 0.74 11.49
N GLU A 223 -6.39 0.06 12.43
CA GLU A 223 -5.35 0.65 13.29
C GLU A 223 -4.09 1.03 12.48
N GLN A 224 -3.68 0.20 11.52
CA GLN A 224 -2.58 0.53 10.61
C GLN A 224 -2.91 1.75 9.74
N LEU A 225 -4.10 1.77 9.13
CA LEU A 225 -4.58 2.89 8.35
C LEU A 225 -4.53 4.20 9.15
N HIS A 226 -4.99 4.13 10.40
CA HIS A 226 -4.99 5.25 11.30
C HIS A 226 -3.59 5.76 11.64
N LYS A 227 -2.68 4.87 12.04
CA LYS A 227 -1.28 5.21 12.34
C LYS A 227 -0.56 5.79 11.13
N GLU A 228 -0.74 5.18 9.97
CA GLU A 228 -0.13 5.64 8.71
C GLU A 228 -0.63 7.04 8.34
N LEU A 229 -1.94 7.30 8.45
CA LEU A 229 -2.50 8.62 8.17
C LEU A 229 -1.91 9.67 9.12
N VAL A 230 -1.87 9.40 10.43
CA VAL A 230 -1.29 10.33 11.43
C VAL A 230 0.20 10.58 11.18
N ALA A 231 0.95 9.54 10.78
CA ALA A 231 2.36 9.66 10.43
C ALA A 231 2.56 10.55 9.19
N CYS A 232 1.67 10.44 8.20
CA CYS A 232 1.69 11.31 7.01
C CYS A 232 1.55 12.78 7.41
N PHE A 233 0.62 13.14 8.32
CA PHE A 233 0.45 14.53 8.76
C PHE A 233 1.74 15.07 9.39
N SER A 234 2.31 14.29 10.31
CA SER A 234 3.54 14.68 11.01
C SER A 234 4.69 14.86 10.02
N SER A 235 4.80 13.95 9.04
CA SER A 235 5.82 14.02 8.01
C SER A 235 5.71 15.26 7.12
N VAL A 236 4.49 15.68 6.75
CA VAL A 236 4.28 16.88 5.94
C VAL A 236 4.65 18.14 6.74
N ALA A 237 4.22 18.22 8.00
CA ALA A 237 4.55 19.34 8.88
C ALA A 237 6.07 19.49 9.09
N ASP A 238 6.75 18.39 9.41
CA ASP A 238 8.20 18.39 9.65
C ASP A 238 8.98 18.76 8.39
N SER A 239 8.52 18.29 7.22
CA SER A 239 9.16 18.61 5.94
C SER A 239 8.97 20.05 5.53
N LEU A 240 7.79 20.63 5.78
CA LEU A 240 7.52 22.04 5.53
C LEU A 240 8.48 22.92 6.36
N GLU A 241 8.60 22.65 7.66
CA GLU A 241 9.51 23.39 8.54
C GLU A 241 10.98 23.20 8.16
N GLU A 242 11.39 21.96 7.84
CA GLU A 242 12.77 21.69 7.44
C GLU A 242 13.13 22.41 6.13
N CYS A 243 12.23 22.37 5.14
CA CYS A 243 12.42 23.03 3.85
C CYS A 243 12.64 24.54 4.02
N VAL A 244 11.77 25.20 4.79
CA VAL A 244 11.85 26.65 5.02
C VAL A 244 13.07 27.01 5.86
N ARG A 245 13.39 26.21 6.89
CA ARG A 245 14.59 26.43 7.72
C ARG A 245 15.87 26.35 6.90
N LYS A 246 15.95 25.41 5.95
CA LYS A 246 17.10 25.29 5.03
C LYS A 246 17.16 26.46 4.06
N TYR A 247 16.03 26.82 3.45
CA TYR A 247 15.94 27.96 2.53
C TYR A 247 16.46 29.28 3.12
N LEU A 248 16.17 29.51 4.42
CA LEU A 248 16.58 30.71 5.13
C LEU A 248 18.03 30.66 5.67
N ARG A 249 18.62 29.47 5.83
CA ARG A 249 19.99 29.28 6.34
C ARG A 249 21.05 29.26 5.24
N ASP A 250 20.66 28.88 4.03
CA ASP A 250 21.54 28.85 2.88
C ASP A 250 21.96 30.28 2.49
N ASP A 251 23.21 30.63 2.80
CA ASP A 251 23.82 31.93 2.53
C ASP A 251 24.52 31.99 1.16
N GLY A 252 24.42 30.91 0.37
CA GLY A 252 25.04 30.82 -0.96
C GLY A 252 26.58 30.82 -0.94
N SER A 253 27.21 30.63 0.23
CA SER A 253 28.66 30.70 0.41
C SER A 253 29.38 29.34 0.31
N GLY A 254 28.64 28.24 0.38
CA GLY A 254 29.17 26.91 0.09
C GLY A 254 29.23 26.69 -1.42
N ASP A 255 30.34 26.13 -1.91
CA ASP A 255 30.36 25.44 -3.20
C ASP A 255 29.17 24.48 -3.20
N ALA A 256 28.07 24.89 -3.82
CA ALA A 256 26.97 24.00 -4.11
C ALA A 256 27.59 22.96 -5.02
N GLU A 257 27.97 21.81 -4.45
CA GLU A 257 28.29 20.61 -5.21
C GLU A 257 26.99 20.28 -5.94
N PHE A 258 26.83 20.94 -7.10
CA PHE A 258 25.66 20.95 -7.94
C PHE A 258 25.68 19.60 -8.65
N SER A 259 25.48 18.56 -7.85
CA SER A 259 25.32 17.25 -8.38
C SER A 259 23.97 17.28 -9.06
N LYS A 260 24.03 17.12 -10.38
CA LYS A 260 22.98 16.71 -11.29
C LYS A 260 22.39 15.35 -10.84
N LYS A 261 21.99 15.26 -9.58
CA LYS A 261 21.35 14.13 -8.94
C LYS A 261 19.88 14.40 -9.06
N VAL A 262 19.24 13.57 -9.88
CA VAL A 262 17.82 13.27 -9.78
C VAL A 262 17.43 13.24 -8.30
N LEU A 263 16.22 13.69 -7.97
CA LEU A 263 15.56 13.74 -6.64
C LEU A 263 15.77 12.53 -5.69
N ASP A 264 16.42 11.46 -6.14
CA ASP A 264 16.70 10.21 -5.45
C ASP A 264 17.89 10.22 -4.48
N ASP A 265 18.84 11.16 -4.56
CA ASP A 265 20.15 10.99 -3.88
C ASP A 265 20.53 12.09 -2.87
N PHE A 266 19.57 12.56 -2.07
CA PHE A 266 19.84 13.44 -0.92
C PHE A 266 19.86 12.63 0.39
N PRO A 267 21.01 12.07 0.82
CA PRO A 267 21.11 11.25 2.03
C PRO A 267 20.69 12.00 3.31
N ASP A 268 20.93 13.30 3.37
CA ASP A 268 20.91 14.12 4.60
C ASP A 268 19.56 14.76 4.94
N GLU A 269 18.47 14.40 4.24
CA GLU A 269 17.15 15.03 4.41
C GLU A 269 16.06 14.04 4.84
N PRO A 270 16.03 13.65 6.13
CA PRO A 270 15.16 12.58 6.61
C PRO A 270 13.67 12.98 6.64
N ALA A 271 13.29 14.23 6.91
CA ALA A 271 11.87 14.61 6.87
C ALA A 271 11.35 14.58 5.44
N PHE A 272 12.12 15.12 4.49
CA PHE A 272 11.76 15.14 3.08
C PHE A 272 11.54 13.72 2.51
N LYS A 273 12.43 12.77 2.81
CA LYS A 273 12.24 11.36 2.43
C LYS A 273 10.93 10.78 2.95
N LYS A 274 10.55 11.10 4.18
CA LYS A 274 9.27 10.66 4.76
C LYS A 274 8.07 11.32 4.06
N CYS A 275 8.17 12.60 3.68
CA CYS A 275 7.10 13.29 2.95
C CYS A 275 6.96 12.75 1.53
N ARG A 276 8.06 12.45 0.85
CA ARG A 276 8.02 11.74 -0.43
C ARG A 276 7.41 10.34 -0.30
N ALA A 277 7.75 9.60 0.76
CA ALA A 277 7.11 8.32 1.03
C ALA A 277 5.59 8.48 1.22
N THR A 278 5.14 9.56 1.87
CA THR A 278 3.73 9.93 2.03
C THR A 278 3.00 10.11 0.70
N LEU A 279 3.66 10.59 -0.36
CA LEU A 279 3.05 10.68 -1.69
C LEU A 279 2.72 9.31 -2.29
N ASN A 280 3.53 8.31 -1.96
CA ASN A 280 3.39 6.95 -2.48
C ASN A 280 2.46 6.08 -1.61
N THR A 281 1.93 6.57 -0.48
CA THR A 281 1.06 5.77 0.41
C THR A 281 -0.38 5.63 -0.09
N SER A 282 -0.79 6.27 -1.19
CA SER A 282 -2.19 6.25 -1.65
C SER A 282 -2.75 4.83 -1.80
N ALA A 283 -2.03 3.96 -2.54
CA ALA A 283 -2.44 2.57 -2.75
C ALA A 283 -2.46 1.77 -1.42
N LYS A 284 -1.54 2.08 -0.50
CA LYS A 284 -1.49 1.46 0.84
C LYS A 284 -2.70 1.87 1.68
N LEU A 285 -3.07 3.15 1.70
CA LEU A 285 -4.23 3.65 2.43
C LEU A 285 -5.54 3.07 1.88
N GLU A 286 -5.69 2.99 0.55
CA GLU A 286 -6.85 2.38 -0.10
C GLU A 286 -6.96 0.89 0.23
N SER A 287 -5.87 0.13 0.11
CA SER A 287 -5.81 -1.29 0.45
C SER A 287 -6.19 -1.56 1.91
N LEU A 288 -5.66 -0.75 2.84
CA LEU A 288 -5.97 -0.84 4.26
C LEU A 288 -7.43 -0.47 4.54
N ALA A 289 -7.98 0.55 3.88
CA ALA A 289 -9.38 0.95 4.04
C ALA A 289 -10.35 -0.13 3.54
N VAL A 290 -10.07 -0.74 2.39
CA VAL A 290 -10.87 -1.89 1.90
C VAL A 290 -10.82 -3.03 2.89
N SER A 291 -9.64 -3.35 3.42
CA SER A 291 -9.48 -4.41 4.42
C SER A 291 -10.21 -4.08 5.73
N ALA A 292 -10.13 -2.84 6.21
CA ALA A 292 -10.74 -2.40 7.46
C ALA A 292 -12.28 -2.48 7.46
N ASN A 293 -12.93 -2.39 6.29
CA ASN A 293 -14.38 -2.59 6.17
C ASN A 293 -14.83 -4.02 6.55
N TRP A 294 -13.93 -5.00 6.49
CA TRP A 294 -14.23 -6.39 6.82
C TRP A 294 -13.95 -6.73 8.29
N GLU A 295 -13.44 -5.78 9.07
CA GLU A 295 -13.04 -6.03 10.45
C GLU A 295 -14.24 -5.91 11.40
N PRO A 296 -14.39 -6.83 12.36
CA PRO A 296 -15.32 -6.62 13.47
C PRO A 296 -14.91 -5.38 14.28
N PRO A 297 -15.85 -4.78 15.04
CA PRO A 297 -15.53 -3.67 15.94
C PRO A 297 -14.42 -4.05 16.92
N HIS A 298 -13.40 -3.22 17.02
CA HIS A 298 -12.20 -3.52 17.80
C HIS A 298 -11.55 -2.25 18.36
N GLY A 299 -10.85 -2.38 19.48
CA GLY A 299 -10.04 -1.30 20.07
C GLY A 299 -10.82 0.01 20.26
N ARG A 300 -10.34 1.06 19.57
CA ARG A 300 -10.92 2.41 19.54
C ARG A 300 -12.05 2.55 18.50
N PHE A 301 -12.15 1.60 17.58
CA PHE A 301 -13.12 1.56 16.47
C PHE A 301 -14.29 0.65 16.84
N ARG A 302 -15.14 1.10 17.76
CA ARG A 302 -16.23 0.28 18.35
C ARG A 302 -17.53 0.23 17.53
N HIS A 303 -17.52 0.73 16.30
CA HIS A 303 -18.69 0.76 15.42
C HIS A 303 -18.46 -0.08 14.17
N PHE A 304 -19.44 -0.87 13.75
CA PHE A 304 -19.38 -1.72 12.56
C PHE A 304 -19.23 -0.92 11.25
N PHE A 305 -19.84 0.26 11.19
CA PHE A 305 -19.81 1.12 10.00
C PHE A 305 -18.92 2.34 10.25
N TYR A 306 -17.63 2.08 10.47
CA TYR A 306 -16.66 3.14 10.62
C TYR A 306 -16.34 3.76 9.25
N PRO A 307 -16.20 5.10 9.13
CA PRO A 307 -16.05 5.77 7.84
C PRO A 307 -14.61 5.68 7.29
N TRP A 308 -14.14 4.47 6.96
CA TRP A 308 -12.78 4.24 6.44
C TRP A 308 -12.50 4.96 5.12
N SER A 309 -13.52 5.21 4.30
CA SER A 309 -13.40 6.00 3.06
C SER A 309 -12.99 7.45 3.31
N GLU A 310 -13.37 8.03 4.46
CA GLU A 310 -12.98 9.40 4.82
C GLU A 310 -11.49 9.48 5.15
N TYR A 311 -10.89 8.43 5.70
CA TYR A 311 -9.43 8.37 5.91
C TYR A 311 -8.67 8.47 4.58
N VAL A 312 -9.17 7.79 3.54
CA VAL A 312 -8.58 7.85 2.19
C VAL A 312 -8.73 9.24 1.59
N LYS A 313 -9.90 9.88 1.74
CA LYS A 313 -10.12 11.27 1.28
C LYS A 313 -9.20 12.26 1.99
N VAL A 314 -9.06 12.15 3.31
CA VAL A 314 -8.14 12.99 4.09
C VAL A 314 -6.69 12.75 3.63
N GLY A 315 -6.29 11.49 3.42
CA GLY A 315 -5.00 11.16 2.84
C GLY A 315 -4.79 11.78 1.45
N ALA A 316 -5.81 11.81 0.61
CA ALA A 316 -5.75 12.46 -0.70
C ALA A 316 -5.55 13.98 -0.61
N VAL A 317 -6.27 14.67 0.29
CA VAL A 317 -6.06 16.10 0.56
C VAL A 317 -4.66 16.35 1.10
N LEU A 318 -4.18 15.51 2.02
CA LEU A 318 -2.85 15.64 2.60
C LEU A 318 -1.74 15.45 1.55
N ARG A 319 -1.94 14.59 0.54
CA ARG A 319 -1.02 14.48 -0.59
C ARG A 319 -0.93 15.78 -1.40
N HIS A 320 -2.02 16.56 -1.52
CA HIS A 320 -1.94 17.89 -2.13
C HIS A 320 -1.02 18.82 -1.32
N CYS A 321 -1.14 18.84 0.01
CA CYS A 321 -0.20 19.59 0.85
C CYS A 321 1.25 19.10 0.67
N ALA A 322 1.45 17.79 0.56
CA ALA A 322 2.77 17.22 0.31
C ALA A 322 3.33 17.64 -1.05
N TYR A 323 2.53 17.72 -2.13
CA TYR A 323 2.97 18.23 -3.43
C TYR A 323 3.46 19.68 -3.34
N GLU A 324 2.78 20.54 -2.58
CA GLU A 324 3.23 21.92 -2.35
C GLU A 324 4.58 21.96 -1.62
N VAL A 325 4.77 21.10 -0.61
CA VAL A 325 6.06 20.97 0.09
C VAL A 325 7.16 20.46 -0.85
N MET A 326 6.85 19.53 -1.76
CA MET A 326 7.79 19.07 -2.78
C MET A 326 8.14 20.18 -3.78
N ALA A 327 7.19 21.03 -4.15
CA ALA A 327 7.43 22.18 -5.01
C ALA A 327 8.36 23.19 -4.33
N LEU A 328 8.12 23.49 -3.05
CA LEU A 328 9.00 24.32 -2.21
C LEU A 328 10.42 23.74 -2.13
N HIS A 329 10.54 22.42 -1.96
CA HIS A 329 11.84 21.73 -1.98
C HIS A 329 12.54 21.82 -3.34
N GLY A 330 11.78 21.74 -4.44
CA GLY A 330 12.28 22.00 -5.78
C GLY A 330 12.84 23.43 -5.92
N CYS A 331 12.17 24.42 -5.33
CA CYS A 331 12.69 25.79 -5.27
C CYS A 331 13.98 25.91 -4.46
N LEU A 332 14.10 25.17 -3.34
CA LEU A 332 15.32 25.12 -2.52
C LEU A 332 16.54 24.59 -3.29
N HIS A 333 16.33 23.73 -4.30
CA HIS A 333 17.40 23.16 -5.12
C HIS A 333 17.47 23.77 -6.53
N SER A 334 16.73 24.88 -6.76
CA SER A 334 16.76 25.61 -8.02
C SER A 334 18.10 26.35 -8.18
N GLU A 335 18.59 26.41 -9.42
CA GLU A 335 19.76 27.23 -9.82
C GLU A 335 19.50 28.72 -9.61
N ILE A 336 18.25 29.16 -9.80
CA ILE A 336 17.82 30.54 -9.58
C ILE A 336 17.00 30.57 -8.30
N GLN A 337 17.57 31.16 -7.25
CA GLN A 337 16.88 31.43 -5.99
C GLN A 337 16.88 32.93 -5.69
N ALA A 338 15.98 33.36 -4.81
CA ALA A 338 15.97 34.73 -4.34
C ALA A 338 17.31 35.07 -3.65
N PRO A 339 17.87 36.26 -3.89
CA PRO A 339 19.03 36.78 -3.15
C PRO A 339 18.89 36.63 -1.63
N TYR A 340 19.99 36.29 -0.94
CA TYR A 340 19.99 36.05 0.51
C TYR A 340 19.43 37.21 1.34
N ASN A 341 19.76 38.45 0.95
CA ASN A 341 19.23 39.66 1.57
C ASN A 341 17.70 39.74 1.51
N LEU A 342 17.08 39.33 0.39
CA LEU A 342 15.62 39.27 0.26
C LEU A 342 15.03 38.18 1.16
N ARG A 343 15.69 37.02 1.28
CA ARG A 343 15.26 35.96 2.19
C ARG A 343 15.28 36.43 3.64
N CYS A 344 16.31 37.18 4.04
CA CYS A 344 16.43 37.76 5.37
C CYS A 344 15.35 38.82 5.64
N THR A 345 15.04 39.68 4.65
CA THR A 345 14.00 40.72 4.80
C THR A 345 12.64 40.12 5.13
N PHE A 346 12.25 39.02 4.47
CA PHE A 346 10.96 38.36 4.68
C PHE A 346 11.02 37.19 5.66
N GLN A 347 12.17 36.94 6.28
CA GLN A 347 12.40 35.82 7.18
C GLN A 347 11.35 35.72 8.31
N PRO A 348 10.99 36.80 9.04
CA PRO A 348 10.06 36.66 10.16
C PRO A 348 8.65 36.30 9.68
N GLU A 349 8.18 36.86 8.57
CA GLU A 349 6.87 36.53 8.00
C GLU A 349 6.83 35.11 7.41
N ILE A 350 7.89 34.68 6.72
CA ILE A 350 8.00 33.33 6.17
C ILE A 350 7.99 32.29 7.31
N LEU A 351 8.76 32.53 8.38
CA LEU A 351 8.81 31.65 9.54
C LEU A 351 7.47 31.61 10.28
N ASP A 352 6.82 32.75 10.49
CA ASP A 352 5.51 32.79 11.16
C ASP A 352 4.48 31.99 10.36
N ALA A 353 4.36 32.23 9.05
CA ALA A 353 3.39 31.52 8.19
C ALA A 353 3.64 30.00 8.20
N THR A 354 4.91 29.61 8.12
CA THR A 354 5.35 28.21 8.16
C THR A 354 5.01 27.55 9.49
N ASN A 355 5.35 28.19 10.61
CA ASN A 355 5.11 27.65 11.94
C ASN A 355 3.60 27.52 12.22
N GLN A 356 2.79 28.51 11.84
CA GLN A 356 1.33 28.40 12.00
C GLN A 356 0.76 27.26 11.16
N ALA A 357 1.23 27.08 9.91
CA ALA A 357 0.77 26.01 9.03
C ALA A 357 1.16 24.62 9.57
N ALA A 358 2.42 24.45 9.97
CA ALA A 358 2.90 23.21 10.56
C ALA A 358 2.16 22.87 11.88
N GLU A 359 1.89 23.86 12.73
CA GLU A 359 1.12 23.69 13.95
C GLU A 359 -0.33 23.27 13.68
N LEU A 360 -0.98 23.83 12.66
CA LEU A 360 -2.32 23.38 12.23
C LEU A 360 -2.30 21.91 11.81
N ILE A 361 -1.34 21.51 10.97
CA ILE A 361 -1.19 20.12 10.48
C ILE A 361 -0.93 19.17 11.65
N ARG A 362 -0.05 19.53 12.59
CA ARG A 362 0.22 18.71 13.80
C ARG A 362 -0.96 18.64 14.74
N SER A 363 -1.70 19.72 14.92
CA SER A 363 -2.93 19.70 15.72
C SER A 363 -3.98 18.77 15.10
N LEU A 364 -4.16 18.82 13.78
CA LEU A 364 -5.05 17.89 13.06
C LEU A 364 -4.60 16.44 13.25
N ALA A 365 -3.30 16.16 13.13
CA ALA A 365 -2.72 14.83 13.39
C ALA A 365 -3.04 14.34 14.81
N LYS A 366 -2.87 15.22 15.80
CA LYS A 366 -3.12 14.94 17.22
C LYS A 366 -4.60 14.69 17.50
N ASP A 367 -5.48 15.43 16.86
CA ASP A 367 -6.93 15.27 17.03
C ASP A 367 -7.42 13.96 16.39
N ILE A 368 -6.91 13.61 15.21
CA ILE A 368 -7.15 12.29 14.59
C ILE A 368 -6.60 11.21 15.52
N SER A 369 -5.33 11.26 15.91
CA SER A 369 -4.67 10.28 16.79
C SER A 369 -5.42 10.02 18.10
N ASN A 370 -5.98 11.08 18.71
CA ASN A 370 -6.74 10.98 19.95
C ASN A 370 -8.23 10.67 19.74
N MET A 371 -8.71 10.54 18.50
CA MET A 371 -10.12 10.42 18.15
C MET A 371 -10.99 11.53 18.76
N SER A 372 -10.43 12.73 18.92
CA SER A 372 -11.09 13.83 19.60
C SER A 372 -11.56 14.90 18.63
N ARG A 373 -12.81 15.35 18.77
CA ARG A 373 -13.31 16.51 18.05
C ARG A 373 -13.02 17.77 18.87
N ARG A 374 -11.96 18.51 18.55
CA ARG A 374 -11.70 19.82 19.14
C ARG A 374 -12.22 20.92 18.22
N SER A 375 -12.91 21.91 18.78
CA SER A 375 -13.39 23.09 18.03
C SER A 375 -12.29 24.10 17.69
N LEU A 376 -11.02 23.76 17.96
CA LEU A 376 -9.88 24.68 17.91
C LEU A 376 -9.40 24.96 16.47
N HIS A 377 -9.82 24.14 15.50
CA HIS A 377 -9.40 24.26 14.11
C HIS A 377 -9.77 25.59 13.46
N THR A 378 -10.90 26.20 13.82
CA THR A 378 -11.31 27.49 13.26
C THR A 378 -10.36 28.61 13.68
N ASN A 379 -9.86 28.58 14.93
CA ASN A 379 -8.90 29.56 15.43
C ASN A 379 -7.51 29.33 14.82
N LEU A 380 -7.05 28.07 14.72
CA LEU A 380 -5.80 27.73 14.05
C LEU A 380 -5.80 28.13 12.58
N LEU A 381 -6.87 27.82 11.85
CA LEU A 381 -7.01 28.17 10.43
C LEU A 381 -7.01 29.69 10.23
N LYS A 382 -7.69 30.44 11.11
CA LYS A 382 -7.63 31.92 11.10
C LYS A 382 -6.21 32.44 11.34
N ARG A 383 -5.43 31.82 12.23
CA ARG A 383 -4.02 32.19 12.46
C ARG A 383 -3.17 31.95 11.22
N VAL A 384 -3.31 30.80 10.57
CA VAL A 384 -2.61 30.51 9.31
C VAL A 384 -2.97 31.56 8.26
N HIS A 385 -4.26 31.81 8.05
CA HIS A 385 -4.72 32.79 7.06
C HIS A 385 -4.18 34.20 7.35
N SER A 386 -4.27 34.66 8.61
CA SER A 386 -3.75 35.96 9.02
C SER A 386 -2.23 36.07 8.83
N SER A 387 -1.48 35.00 9.10
CA SER A 387 -0.03 34.98 8.91
C SER A 387 0.35 34.99 7.43
N THR A 388 -0.35 34.22 6.60
CA THR A 388 -0.18 34.26 5.13
C THR A 388 -0.52 35.62 4.55
N GLU A 389 -1.59 36.28 5.01
CA GLU A 389 -1.92 37.65 4.61
C GLU A 389 -0.83 38.65 5.03
N ARG A 390 -0.23 38.49 6.21
CA ARG A 390 0.88 39.34 6.65
C ARG A 390 2.11 39.16 5.76
N LEU A 391 2.44 37.92 5.40
CA LEU A 391 3.50 37.63 4.44
C LEU A 391 3.21 38.26 3.08
N GLN A 392 2.00 38.10 2.55
CA GLN A 392 1.59 38.71 1.28
C GLN A 392 1.70 40.24 1.33
N ARG A 393 1.16 40.89 2.37
CA ARG A 393 1.26 42.34 2.52
C ARG A 393 2.70 42.82 2.66
N SER A 394 3.56 42.07 3.36
CA SER A 394 4.99 42.40 3.46
C SER A 394 5.67 42.37 2.10
N ILE A 395 5.39 41.33 1.30
CA ILE A 395 5.87 41.21 -0.09
C ILE A 395 5.37 42.37 -0.94
N ASP A 396 4.09 42.74 -0.85
CA ASP A 396 3.51 43.82 -1.64
C ASP A 396 4.13 45.20 -1.29
N VAL A 397 4.29 45.49 0.00
CA VAL A 397 4.92 46.73 0.50
C VAL A 397 6.38 46.83 0.06
N HIS A 398 7.11 45.71 0.10
CA HIS A 398 8.51 45.66 -0.28
C HIS A 398 8.74 45.19 -1.73
N SER A 399 7.70 45.28 -2.58
CA SER A 399 7.76 44.86 -3.98
C SER A 399 8.86 45.56 -4.78
N TYR A 400 9.22 46.79 -4.39
CA TYR A 400 10.36 47.53 -4.97
C TYR A 400 11.70 46.80 -4.78
N LEU A 401 11.88 45.99 -3.72
CA LEU A 401 13.09 45.18 -3.52
C LEU A 401 13.13 43.96 -4.46
N LEU A 402 11.98 43.51 -4.96
CA LEU A 402 11.88 42.39 -5.90
C LEU A 402 12.10 42.83 -7.35
N THR A 403 11.80 44.08 -7.68
CA THR A 403 11.96 44.65 -9.03
C THR A 403 13.30 45.34 -9.25
N SER A 404 14.02 45.67 -8.17
CA SER A 404 15.35 46.28 -8.24
C SER A 404 16.45 45.22 -8.36
N SER A 405 16.56 44.56 -9.52
CA SER A 405 17.79 43.83 -9.84
C SER A 405 18.92 44.83 -10.11
N THR A 406 19.89 44.83 -9.21
CA THR A 406 21.18 45.53 -9.19
C THR A 406 21.83 45.85 -10.54
N HIS A 407 22.24 47.11 -10.71
CA HIS A 407 23.58 47.42 -11.23
C HIS A 407 24.10 48.71 -10.56
N ASP A 408 24.72 48.59 -9.38
CA ASP A 408 25.67 49.63 -8.92
C ASP A 408 26.80 48.97 -8.10
N PRO A 409 28.04 48.88 -8.64
CA PRO A 409 29.16 48.18 -8.01
C PRO A 409 29.87 49.02 -6.93
N ARG A 410 29.16 49.93 -6.23
CA ARG A 410 29.76 50.75 -5.18
C ARG A 410 28.82 50.95 -4.00
N ARG A 411 28.85 50.03 -3.05
CA ARG A 411 28.70 50.34 -1.62
C ARG A 411 29.16 49.16 -0.79
N THR A 412 30.48 49.11 -0.61
CA THR A 412 31.11 48.54 0.57
C THR A 412 30.66 49.28 1.83
N PHE A 413 30.58 48.52 2.93
CA PHE A 413 30.42 48.90 4.34
C PHE A 413 28.99 49.09 4.87
N LEU A 414 28.51 48.11 5.66
CA LEU A 414 28.30 48.17 7.13
C LEU A 414 27.50 46.92 7.64
N PRO A 415 27.40 46.67 8.96
CA PRO A 415 28.24 45.75 9.73
C PRO A 415 27.55 44.41 10.08
N SER A 416 28.35 43.48 10.58
CA SER A 416 27.99 42.16 11.09
C SER A 416 26.86 42.19 12.14
N CYS A 417 25.84 41.34 11.94
CA CYS A 417 24.95 40.87 13.01
C CYS A 417 25.52 39.62 13.68
#